data_AF-A0A3D4JXE5-F1
#
_entry.id   AF-A0A3D4JXE5-F1
#
_cell.length_a   1.000
_cell.length_b   1.000
_cell.length_c   1.000
_cell.angle_alpha   90.00
_cell.angle_beta   90.00
_cell.angle_gamma   90.00
#
_symmetry.space_group_name_H-M   'P 1'
#
loop_
_entity.id
_entity.type
_entity.pdbx_description
1 polymer ?
#
loop_
_entity_poly.entity_id
_entity_poly.type
_entity_poly.pdbx_seq_one_letter_code
_entity_poly.pdbx_strand_id
1 'polypeptide(L)'
;AFEQAGSSLTFIADNQTDRNILGWNMPPSMVQIFNGIFVVALAVPFSLIWDKLRAKGKEPVSPMKQAMGLALIALSYFIIAHNVKDLGNSGLLAIKWLMLLYFIQTCGELCLSPIGLSLVGKLAPKRFASLLYGVFFISNAAGYALAGSLGALIPATGDKFSKAQEMGVNLQDVLDKKVTLNADQVAAFEKAQLPLANPTFVGFEIHNLFEFFMVFVVLCGIAAVILALISPILKKMMHGVN
;
A
#
# COMPACT_ATOMS: atom_id res chain seq x y z
N ALA A 1 -0.57 -3.56 1.15
CA ALA A 1 -1.08 -2.18 0.96
C ALA A 1 -0.81 -1.38 2.23
N PHE A 2 -1.64 -1.51 3.26
CA PHE A 2 -1.43 -0.78 4.53
C PHE A 2 -0.06 -1.05 5.17
N GLU A 3 0.37 -2.32 5.22
CA GLU A 3 1.68 -2.70 5.78
C GLU A 3 2.91 -2.19 5.00
N GLN A 4 2.70 -1.54 3.85
CA GLN A 4 3.79 -0.86 3.15
C GLN A 4 4.08 0.54 3.67
N ALA A 5 3.26 1.05 4.60
CA ALA A 5 3.52 2.28 5.34
C ALA A 5 4.91 2.26 5.99
N GLY A 6 5.36 1.10 6.46
CA GLY A 6 6.67 0.91 7.09
C GLY A 6 7.85 0.95 6.12
N SER A 7 7.67 0.44 4.89
CA SER A 7 8.76 0.23 3.93
C SER A 7 8.68 1.16 2.73
N SER A 8 7.80 0.86 1.76
CA SER A 8 7.75 1.54 0.48
C SER A 8 7.37 3.02 0.60
N LEU A 9 6.41 3.35 1.47
CA LEU A 9 5.99 4.74 1.65
C LEU A 9 7.05 5.57 2.39
N THR A 10 7.77 4.98 3.35
CA THR A 10 8.93 5.62 4.00
C THR A 10 10.07 5.86 2.99
N PHE A 11 10.34 4.89 2.12
CA PHE A 11 11.38 5.02 1.09
C PHE A 11 11.05 6.12 0.08
N ILE A 12 9.78 6.19 -0.36
CA ILE A 12 9.29 7.23 -1.28
C ILE A 12 9.28 8.60 -0.60
N ALA A 13 8.97 8.67 0.69
CA ALA A 13 9.10 9.89 1.47
C ALA A 13 10.55 10.39 1.49
N ASP A 14 11.54 9.50 1.58
CA ASP A 14 12.94 9.90 1.64
C ASP A 14 13.49 10.36 0.28
N ASN A 15 13.20 9.61 -0.79
CA ASN A 15 13.86 9.77 -2.09
C ASN A 15 13.05 10.55 -3.13
N GLN A 16 11.73 10.65 -2.98
CA GLN A 16 10.83 11.20 -4.01
C GLN A 16 9.79 12.16 -3.45
N THR A 17 9.98 12.68 -2.23
CA THR A 17 9.04 13.62 -1.61
C THR A 17 9.77 14.85 -1.08
N ASP A 18 9.24 16.03 -1.35
CA ASP A 18 9.64 17.26 -0.69
C ASP A 18 9.03 17.28 0.71
N ARG A 19 9.89 17.08 1.71
CA ARG A 19 9.56 16.97 3.13
C ARG A 19 9.66 18.30 3.87
N ASN A 20 9.87 19.41 3.15
CA ASN A 20 9.90 20.73 3.76
C ASN A 20 8.48 21.18 4.11
N ILE A 21 8.16 21.16 5.40
CA ILE A 21 6.90 21.68 5.95
C ILE A 21 7.21 23.00 6.65
N LEU A 22 6.78 24.12 6.05
CA LEU A 22 6.89 25.45 6.67
C LEU A 22 8.32 25.82 7.10
N GLY A 23 9.35 25.37 6.37
CA GLY A 23 10.76 25.61 6.68
C GLY A 23 11.44 24.51 7.50
N TRP A 24 10.70 23.49 7.94
CA TRP A 24 11.24 22.33 8.65
C TRP A 24 11.31 21.10 7.73
N ASN A 25 12.51 20.53 7.58
CA ASN A 25 12.69 19.26 6.86
C ASN A 25 12.32 18.08 7.76
N MET A 26 11.14 17.51 7.52
CA MET A 26 10.65 16.35 8.26
C MET A 26 11.50 15.11 7.96
N PRO A 27 11.90 14.30 8.97
CA PRO A 27 12.49 13.00 8.75
C PRO A 27 11.52 12.03 8.05
N PRO A 28 11.94 11.18 7.11
CA PRO A 28 11.03 10.31 6.35
C PRO A 28 10.28 9.32 7.25
N SER A 29 10.93 8.85 8.31
CA SER A 29 10.34 7.95 9.32
C SER A 29 9.14 8.57 10.04
N MET A 30 9.09 9.90 10.15
CA MET A 30 7.98 10.60 10.80
C MET A 30 6.72 10.64 9.95
N VAL A 31 6.77 10.33 8.66
CA VAL A 31 5.58 10.33 7.80
C VAL A 31 4.51 9.34 8.28
N GLN A 32 4.90 8.27 8.97
CA GLN A 32 3.97 7.32 9.56
C GLN A 32 3.10 7.91 10.69
N ILE A 33 3.50 9.06 11.27
CA ILE A 33 2.71 9.74 12.30
C ILE A 33 1.33 10.16 11.79
N PHE A 34 1.20 10.44 10.48
CA PHE A 34 -0.07 10.84 9.88
C PHE A 34 -1.12 9.75 10.04
N ASN A 35 -0.75 8.48 9.91
CA ASN A 35 -1.68 7.37 10.17
C ASN A 35 -2.22 7.43 11.61
N GLY A 36 -1.33 7.50 12.61
CA GLY A 36 -1.74 7.54 14.02
C GLY A 36 -2.62 8.74 14.37
N ILE A 37 -2.26 9.93 13.87
CA ILE A 37 -3.06 11.15 14.06
C ILE A 37 -4.46 10.98 13.46
N PHE A 38 -4.55 10.48 12.23
CA PHE A 38 -5.85 10.30 11.57
C PHE A 38 -6.69 9.22 12.23
N VAL A 39 -6.09 8.13 12.73
CA VAL A 39 -6.85 7.08 13.45
C VAL A 39 -7.51 7.69 14.68
N VAL A 40 -6.75 8.43 15.50
CA VAL A 40 -7.29 9.07 16.72
C VAL A 40 -8.35 10.12 16.37
N ALA A 41 -8.10 10.95 15.36
CA ALA A 41 -9.02 12.01 14.94
C ALA A 41 -10.32 11.46 14.32
N LEU A 42 -10.24 10.37 13.55
CA LEU A 42 -11.36 9.80 12.80
C LEU A 42 -12.10 8.68 13.56
N ALA A 43 -11.54 8.13 14.63
CA ALA A 43 -12.19 7.08 15.43
C ALA A 43 -13.59 7.49 15.91
N VAL A 44 -13.73 8.69 16.51
CA VAL A 44 -15.03 9.18 17.00
C VAL A 44 -16.01 9.45 15.84
N PRO A 45 -15.65 10.21 14.79
CA PRO A 45 -16.50 10.40 13.62
C PRO A 45 -16.98 9.08 12.98
N PHE A 46 -16.08 8.12 12.77
CA PHE A 46 -16.43 6.83 12.16
C PHE A 46 -17.36 6.02 13.06
N SER A 47 -17.13 5.99 14.38
CA SER A 47 -18.04 5.34 15.32
C SER A 47 -19.46 5.90 15.20
N LEU A 48 -19.61 7.23 15.21
CA LEU A 48 -20.91 7.89 15.08
C LEU A 48 -21.61 7.61 13.74
N ILE A 49 -20.86 7.52 12.64
CA ILE A 49 -21.39 7.16 11.33
C ILE A 49 -21.96 5.74 11.36
N TRP A 50 -21.20 4.78 11.92
CA TRP A 50 -21.64 3.39 12.01
C TRP A 50 -22.84 3.22 12.95
N ASP A 51 -22.83 3.88 14.11
CA ASP A 51 -23.95 3.85 15.05
C ASP A 51 -25.22 4.43 14.43
N LYS A 52 -25.10 5.53 13.67
CA LYS A 52 -26.24 6.13 12.94
C LYS A 52 -26.77 5.24 11.83
N LEU A 53 -25.90 4.53 11.11
CA LEU A 53 -26.30 3.55 10.09
C LEU A 53 -26.97 2.32 10.73
N ARG A 54 -26.45 1.87 11.88
CA ARG A 54 -27.00 0.77 12.67
C ARG A 54 -28.38 1.10 13.22
N ALA A 55 -28.55 2.29 13.80
CA ALA A 55 -29.85 2.78 14.29
C ALA A 55 -30.91 2.87 13.17
N LYS A 56 -30.48 3.05 11.91
CA LYS A 56 -31.36 3.08 10.73
C LYS A 56 -31.55 1.71 10.07
N GLY A 57 -30.95 0.64 10.60
CA GLY A 57 -30.98 -0.70 9.98
C GLY A 57 -30.31 -0.76 8.60
N LYS A 58 -29.46 0.22 8.26
CA LYS A 58 -28.77 0.34 6.96
C LYS A 58 -27.28 0.03 7.05
N GLU A 59 -26.83 -0.56 8.15
CA GLU A 59 -25.46 -0.97 8.32
C GLU A 59 -25.07 -2.03 7.27
N PRO A 60 -24.05 -1.78 6.44
CA PRO A 60 -23.56 -2.80 5.51
C PRO A 60 -23.03 -4.01 6.29
N VAL A 61 -23.21 -5.20 5.73
CA VAL A 61 -22.62 -6.41 6.32
C VAL A 61 -21.11 -6.32 6.35
N SER A 62 -20.50 -7.00 7.32
CA SER A 62 -19.05 -7.02 7.51
C SER A 62 -18.23 -7.20 6.20
N PRO A 63 -18.51 -8.17 5.32
CA PRO A 63 -17.79 -8.30 4.04
C PRO A 63 -17.93 -7.08 3.11
N MET A 64 -19.10 -6.40 3.12
CA MET A 64 -19.31 -5.19 2.33
C MET A 64 -18.49 -4.01 2.87
N LYS A 65 -18.40 -3.86 4.20
CA LYS A 65 -17.53 -2.85 4.82
C LYS A 65 -16.07 -3.09 4.48
N GLN A 66 -15.64 -4.35 4.45
CA GLN A 66 -14.29 -4.71 4.01
C GLN A 66 -14.05 -4.34 2.55
N ALA A 67 -15.00 -4.61 1.65
CA ALA A 67 -14.91 -4.21 0.25
C ALA A 67 -14.80 -2.69 0.09
N MET A 68 -15.57 -1.91 0.87
CA MET A 68 -15.47 -0.45 0.89
C MET A 68 -14.08 0.03 1.36
N GLY A 69 -13.51 -0.60 2.39
CA GLY A 69 -12.16 -0.29 2.87
C GLY A 69 -11.09 -0.55 1.80
N LEU A 70 -11.16 -1.70 1.12
CA LEU A 70 -10.27 -2.03 0.00
C LEU A 70 -10.41 -1.06 -1.17
N ALA A 71 -11.63 -0.61 -1.49
CA ALA A 71 -11.87 0.38 -2.53
C ALA A 71 -11.27 1.75 -2.17
N LEU A 72 -11.34 2.18 -0.90
CA LEU A 72 -10.69 3.40 -0.43
C LEU A 72 -9.17 3.30 -0.51
N ILE A 73 -8.59 2.16 -0.14
CA ILE A 73 -7.16 1.91 -0.29
C ILE A 73 -6.76 1.97 -1.77
N ALA A 74 -7.51 1.33 -2.68
CA ALA A 74 -7.26 1.41 -4.11
C ALA A 74 -7.31 2.86 -4.63
N LEU A 75 -8.29 3.64 -4.18
CA LEU A 75 -8.42 5.06 -4.50
C LEU A 75 -7.22 5.88 -4.01
N SER A 76 -6.75 5.63 -2.78
CA SER A 76 -5.57 6.31 -2.24
C SER A 76 -4.33 6.11 -3.11
N TYR A 77 -4.10 4.86 -3.56
CA TYR A 77 -2.98 4.53 -4.43
C TYR A 77 -3.16 5.09 -5.84
N PHE A 78 -4.40 5.17 -6.33
CA PHE A 78 -4.71 5.76 -7.63
C PHE A 78 -4.40 7.25 -7.66
N ILE A 79 -4.75 7.98 -6.60
CA ILE A 79 -4.48 9.41 -6.46
C ILE A 79 -2.97 9.66 -6.44
N ILE A 80 -2.20 8.89 -5.65
CA ILE A 80 -0.74 9.08 -5.63
C ILE A 80 -0.09 8.66 -6.95
N ALA A 81 -0.55 7.58 -7.60
CA ALA A 81 -0.05 7.16 -8.91
C ALA A 81 -0.19 8.29 -9.94
N HIS A 82 -1.38 8.90 -10.04
CA HIS A 82 -1.63 10.00 -10.95
C HIS A 82 -0.77 11.22 -10.66
N ASN A 83 -0.57 11.54 -9.38
CA ASN A 83 0.27 12.66 -9.01
C ASN A 83 1.75 12.40 -9.30
N VAL A 84 2.20 11.15 -9.30
CA VAL A 84 3.60 10.78 -9.56
C VAL A 84 3.92 10.61 -11.05
N LYS A 85 2.90 10.46 -11.90
CA LYS A 85 3.04 10.25 -13.34
C LYS A 85 3.86 11.35 -14.04
N ASP A 86 3.67 12.60 -13.63
CA ASP A 86 4.24 13.77 -14.33
C ASP A 86 5.51 14.34 -13.67
N LEU A 87 6.07 13.69 -12.65
CA LEU A 87 7.26 14.19 -11.94
C LEU A 87 8.59 13.98 -12.68
N GLY A 88 8.64 13.10 -13.68
CA GLY A 88 9.89 12.73 -14.34
C GLY A 88 10.90 12.08 -13.38
N ASN A 89 12.19 12.06 -13.77
CA ASN A 89 13.24 11.36 -13.01
C ASN A 89 13.78 12.14 -11.79
N SER A 90 13.44 13.43 -11.65
CA SER A 90 14.00 14.32 -10.64
C SER A 90 12.96 15.15 -9.88
N GLY A 91 11.68 15.05 -10.23
CA GLY A 91 10.62 15.74 -9.51
C GLY A 91 10.43 15.16 -8.11
N LEU A 92 10.17 16.04 -7.14
CA LEU A 92 9.78 15.67 -5.78
C LEU A 92 8.27 15.83 -5.58
N LEU A 93 7.62 14.81 -5.02
CA LEU A 93 6.22 14.82 -4.66
C LEU A 93 6.01 15.71 -3.44
N ALA A 94 5.02 16.60 -3.48
CA ALA A 94 4.68 17.38 -2.29
C ALA A 94 4.15 16.47 -1.17
N ILE A 95 4.64 16.64 0.06
CA ILE A 95 4.23 15.85 1.25
C ILE A 95 2.72 15.83 1.52
N LYS A 96 1.98 16.85 1.07
CA LYS A 96 0.52 16.89 1.14
C LYS A 96 -0.16 15.69 0.48
N TRP A 97 0.45 15.11 -0.56
CA TRP A 97 -0.07 13.95 -1.26
C TRP A 97 0.12 12.66 -0.45
N LEU A 98 1.26 12.52 0.24
CA LEU A 98 1.43 11.43 1.20
C LEU A 98 0.45 11.58 2.36
N MET A 99 0.29 12.79 2.90
CA MET A 99 -0.69 13.06 3.95
C MET A 99 -2.12 12.67 3.51
N LEU A 100 -2.52 13.04 2.28
CA LEU A 100 -3.81 12.65 1.71
C LEU A 100 -3.93 11.13 1.53
N LEU A 101 -2.87 10.46 1.08
CA LEU A 101 -2.84 9.00 0.98
C LEU A 101 -3.09 8.36 2.34
N TYR A 102 -2.37 8.77 3.39
CA TYR A 102 -2.57 8.26 4.75
C TYR A 102 -3.98 8.54 5.26
N PHE A 103 -4.53 9.73 4.99
CA PHE A 103 -5.89 10.07 5.37
C PHE A 103 -6.93 9.10 4.77
N ILE A 104 -6.85 8.84 3.46
CA ILE A 104 -7.78 7.94 2.77
C ILE A 104 -7.56 6.48 3.20
N GLN A 105 -6.31 6.06 3.37
CA GLN A 105 -6.01 4.71 3.86
C GLN A 105 -6.53 4.48 5.27
N THR A 106 -6.40 5.46 6.17
CA THR A 106 -6.98 5.39 7.52
C THR A 106 -8.50 5.31 7.47
N CYS A 107 -9.17 6.04 6.57
CA CYS A 107 -10.61 5.87 6.36
C CYS A 107 -10.95 4.42 5.98
N GLY A 108 -10.16 3.81 5.10
CA GLY A 108 -10.30 2.40 4.73
C GLY A 108 -10.01 1.43 5.89
N GLU A 109 -8.98 1.70 6.67
CA GLU A 109 -8.58 0.92 7.85
C GLU A 109 -9.69 0.91 8.92
N LEU A 110 -10.32 2.06 9.18
CA LEU A 110 -11.44 2.17 10.11
C LEU A 110 -12.69 1.40 9.64
N CYS A 111 -12.77 1.04 8.36
CA CYS A 111 -13.79 0.12 7.84
C CYS A 111 -13.42 -1.35 8.06
N LEU A 112 -12.13 -1.68 8.25
CA LEU A 112 -11.60 -3.04 8.33
C LEU A 112 -11.33 -3.51 9.78
N SER A 113 -10.84 -2.59 10.62
CA SER A 113 -10.24 -2.82 11.94
C SER A 113 -11.08 -3.66 12.93
N PRO A 114 -12.40 -3.50 13.06
CA PRO A 114 -13.18 -4.32 14.01
C PRO A 114 -13.70 -5.65 13.45
N ILE A 115 -13.44 -5.98 12.17
CA ILE A 115 -14.16 -7.06 11.49
C ILE A 115 -13.43 -8.40 11.54
N GLY A 116 -12.11 -8.40 11.29
CA GLY A 116 -11.34 -9.65 11.09
C GLY A 116 -11.42 -10.63 12.26
N LEU A 117 -10.97 -10.20 13.44
CA LEU A 117 -11.00 -11.02 14.66
C LEU A 117 -12.42 -11.29 15.17
N SER A 118 -13.33 -10.33 14.98
CA SER A 118 -14.74 -10.48 15.40
C SER A 118 -15.44 -11.58 14.61
N LEU A 119 -15.24 -11.62 13.28
CA LEU A 119 -15.82 -12.64 12.42
C LEU A 119 -15.26 -14.03 12.71
N VAL A 120 -13.94 -14.15 12.93
CA VAL A 120 -13.33 -15.43 13.32
C VAL A 120 -13.97 -15.93 14.62
N GLY A 121 -14.13 -15.08 15.63
CA GLY A 121 -14.78 -15.47 16.88
C GLY A 121 -16.26 -15.85 16.74
N LYS A 122 -17.03 -15.12 15.91
CA LYS A 122 -18.48 -15.35 15.75
C LYS A 122 -18.81 -16.54 14.85
N LEU A 123 -17.99 -16.83 13.84
CA LEU A 123 -18.26 -17.86 12.82
C LEU A 123 -17.49 -19.17 13.06
N ALA A 124 -16.44 -19.15 13.90
CA ALA A 124 -15.71 -20.36 14.22
C ALA A 124 -16.56 -21.37 15.00
N PRO A 125 -16.58 -22.65 14.61
CA PRO A 125 -17.10 -23.71 15.46
C PRO A 125 -16.31 -23.76 16.76
N LYS A 126 -16.98 -23.86 17.92
CA LYS A 126 -16.33 -23.82 19.26
C LYS A 126 -15.14 -24.79 19.39
N ARG A 127 -15.23 -25.97 18.77
CA ARG A 127 -14.18 -26.99 18.76
C ARG A 127 -12.92 -26.59 17.98
N PHE A 128 -13.03 -25.70 17.00
CA PHE A 128 -11.95 -25.28 16.10
C PHE A 128 -11.58 -23.79 16.24
N ALA A 129 -12.09 -23.12 17.28
CA ALA A 129 -11.88 -21.67 17.46
C ALA A 129 -10.39 -21.30 17.50
N SER A 130 -9.59 -21.96 18.33
CA SER A 130 -8.15 -21.71 18.43
C SER A 130 -7.40 -21.96 17.12
N LEU A 131 -7.79 -22.98 16.35
CA LEU A 131 -7.24 -23.27 15.03
C LEU A 131 -7.53 -22.14 14.04
N LEU A 132 -8.77 -21.64 14.00
CA LEU A 132 -9.16 -20.57 13.09
C LEU A 132 -8.54 -19.22 13.46
N TYR A 133 -8.31 -18.95 14.75
CA TYR A 133 -7.45 -17.84 15.19
C TYR A 133 -6.00 -18.01 14.70
N GLY A 134 -5.46 -19.23 14.77
CA GLY A 134 -4.14 -19.54 14.20
C GLY A 134 -4.07 -19.27 12.69
N VAL A 135 -5.07 -19.73 11.93
CA VAL A 135 -5.17 -19.46 10.49
C VAL A 135 -5.25 -17.95 10.20
N PHE A 136 -6.00 -17.19 11.00
CA PHE A 136 -6.07 -15.72 10.86
C PHE A 136 -4.70 -15.06 11.04
N PHE A 137 -3.94 -15.43 12.07
CA PHE A 137 -2.59 -14.88 12.28
C PHE A 137 -1.59 -15.31 11.19
N ILE A 138 -1.67 -16.55 10.72
CA ILE A 138 -0.85 -17.02 9.58
C ILE A 138 -1.19 -16.23 8.31
N SER A 139 -2.47 -15.95 8.07
CA SER A 139 -2.90 -15.10 6.95
C SER A 139 -2.31 -13.68 7.05
N ASN A 140 -2.25 -13.10 8.25
CA ASN A 140 -1.61 -11.80 8.46
C ASN A 140 -0.10 -11.87 8.18
N ALA A 141 0.60 -12.90 8.70
CA ALA A 141 2.02 -13.10 8.44
C ALA A 141 2.33 -13.24 6.94
N ALA A 142 1.52 -14.00 6.21
CA ALA A 142 1.61 -14.08 4.75
C ALA A 142 1.37 -12.72 4.08
N GLY A 143 0.42 -11.93 4.58
CA GLY A 143 0.18 -10.56 4.14
C GLY A 143 1.39 -9.64 4.32
N TYR A 144 2.08 -9.72 5.46
CA TYR A 144 3.33 -8.99 5.72
C TYR A 144 4.45 -9.40 4.76
N ALA A 145 4.65 -10.71 4.55
CA ALA A 145 5.66 -11.22 3.62
C ALA A 145 5.39 -10.78 2.18
N LEU A 146 4.13 -10.80 1.76
CA LEU A 146 3.70 -10.30 0.45
C LEU A 146 3.87 -8.78 0.34
N ALA A 147 3.58 -8.02 1.39
CA ALA A 147 3.81 -6.57 1.42
C ALA A 147 5.30 -6.24 1.25
N GLY A 148 6.20 -7.00 1.88
CA GLY A 148 7.65 -6.87 1.72
C GLY A 148 8.11 -7.22 0.30
N SER A 149 7.62 -8.32 -0.26
CA SER A 149 7.94 -8.75 -1.63
C SER A 149 7.47 -7.73 -2.66
N LEU A 150 6.25 -7.19 -2.50
CA LEU A 150 5.75 -6.12 -3.34
C LEU A 150 6.53 -4.82 -3.14
N GLY A 151 7.00 -4.55 -1.92
CA GLY A 151 7.85 -3.39 -1.64
C GLY A 151 9.24 -3.45 -2.28
N ALA A 152 9.74 -4.66 -2.58
CA ALA A 152 10.99 -4.84 -3.34
C ALA A 152 10.85 -4.48 -4.82
N LEU A 153 9.62 -4.29 -5.33
CA LEU A 153 9.34 -3.91 -6.72
C LEU A 153 9.45 -2.40 -6.97
N ILE A 154 9.89 -1.61 -5.99
CA ILE A 154 10.09 -0.17 -6.17
C ILE A 154 11.16 0.03 -7.26
N PRO A 155 10.85 0.74 -8.36
CA PRO A 155 11.81 1.01 -9.42
C PRO A 155 12.91 1.95 -8.95
N ALA A 156 13.96 2.10 -9.78
CA ALA A 156 15.04 3.03 -9.50
C ALA A 156 14.50 4.46 -9.28
N THR A 157 14.95 5.12 -8.22
CA THR A 157 14.60 6.50 -7.88
C THR A 157 15.77 7.44 -8.17
N GLY A 158 15.55 8.76 -8.13
CA GLY A 158 16.52 9.78 -8.55
C GLY A 158 17.90 9.71 -7.88
N ASP A 159 17.96 9.19 -6.65
CA ASP A 159 19.19 8.88 -5.92
C ASP A 159 20.05 7.83 -6.65
N LYS A 160 19.42 6.77 -7.19
CA LYS A 160 20.11 5.72 -7.95
C LYS A 160 20.56 6.21 -9.32
N PHE A 161 19.76 7.04 -9.98
CA PHE A 161 20.15 7.69 -11.24
C PHE A 161 21.35 8.61 -11.04
N SER A 162 21.37 9.42 -9.97
CA SER A 162 22.51 10.28 -9.62
C SER A 162 23.78 9.47 -9.34
N LYS A 163 23.68 8.39 -8.55
CA LYS A 163 24.80 7.50 -8.26
C LYS A 163 25.37 6.81 -9.52
N ALA A 164 24.50 6.36 -10.42
CA ALA A 164 24.95 5.77 -11.69
C ALA A 164 25.65 6.81 -12.58
N GLN A 165 25.16 8.05 -12.58
CA GLN A 165 25.78 9.15 -13.30
C GLN A 165 27.16 9.51 -12.72
N GLU A 166 27.35 9.48 -11.40
CA GLU A 166 28.67 9.62 -10.76
C GLU A 166 29.65 8.51 -11.18
N MET A 167 29.13 7.33 -11.51
CA MET A 167 29.90 6.20 -12.06
C MET A 167 30.09 6.29 -13.59
N GLY A 168 29.64 7.37 -14.23
CA GLY A 168 29.75 7.59 -15.68
C GLY A 168 28.82 6.72 -16.53
N VAL A 169 27.79 6.11 -15.92
CA VAL A 169 26.86 5.19 -16.60
C VAL A 169 25.46 5.76 -16.60
N ASN A 170 24.82 5.79 -17.78
CA ASN A 170 23.40 6.12 -17.86
C ASN A 170 22.54 4.93 -17.42
N LEU A 171 21.99 5.00 -16.20
CA LEU A 171 21.15 3.95 -15.64
C LEU A 171 19.94 3.64 -16.52
N GLN A 172 19.36 4.62 -17.20
CA GLN A 172 18.22 4.40 -18.09
C GLN A 172 18.58 3.47 -19.25
N ASP A 173 19.77 3.62 -19.83
CA ASP A 173 20.21 2.79 -20.96
C ASP A 173 20.55 1.35 -20.54
N VAL A 174 20.99 1.16 -19.30
CA VAL A 174 21.17 -0.17 -18.70
C VAL A 174 19.82 -0.84 -18.44
N LEU A 175 18.86 -0.11 -17.85
CA LEU A 175 17.52 -0.62 -17.56
C LEU A 175 16.70 -0.91 -18.84
N ASP A 176 16.87 -0.09 -19.88
CA ASP A 176 16.27 -0.27 -21.21
C ASP A 176 16.95 -1.39 -22.03
N LYS A 177 17.97 -2.07 -21.47
CA LYS A 177 18.78 -3.10 -22.14
C LYS A 177 19.48 -2.62 -23.42
N LYS A 178 19.70 -1.30 -23.57
CA LYS A 178 20.42 -0.68 -24.69
C LYS A 178 21.93 -0.78 -24.53
N VAL A 179 22.41 -0.87 -23.28
CA VAL A 179 23.84 -1.01 -22.95
C VAL A 179 24.03 -2.23 -22.05
N THR A 180 24.92 -3.13 -22.47
CA THR A 180 25.37 -4.26 -21.64
C THR A 180 26.61 -3.85 -20.85
N LEU A 181 26.53 -3.90 -19.52
CA LEU A 181 27.63 -3.57 -18.63
C LEU A 181 28.75 -4.63 -18.70
N ASN A 182 30.00 -4.19 -18.63
CA ASN A 182 31.15 -5.09 -18.48
C ASN A 182 31.17 -5.73 -17.08
N ALA A 183 31.86 -6.86 -16.90
CA ALA A 183 31.89 -7.60 -15.62
C ALA A 183 32.30 -6.74 -14.41
N ASP A 184 33.27 -5.84 -14.58
CA ASP A 184 33.70 -4.91 -13.54
C ASP A 184 32.64 -3.85 -13.20
N GLN A 185 31.87 -3.41 -14.20
CA GLN A 185 30.77 -2.46 -14.01
C GLN A 185 29.57 -3.12 -13.34
N VAL A 186 29.29 -4.39 -13.64
CA VAL A 186 28.27 -5.19 -12.95
C VAL A 186 28.62 -5.34 -11.48
N ALA A 187 29.87 -5.71 -11.16
CA ALA A 187 30.34 -5.81 -9.77
C ALA A 187 30.28 -4.47 -9.03
N ALA A 188 30.57 -3.36 -9.72
CA ALA A 188 30.43 -2.02 -9.16
C ALA A 188 28.96 -1.62 -8.92
N PHE A 189 28.04 -1.97 -9.82
CA PHE A 189 26.60 -1.73 -9.67
C PHE A 189 26.01 -2.54 -8.51
N GLU A 190 26.39 -3.82 -8.40
CA GLU A 190 25.98 -4.67 -7.27
C GLU A 190 26.48 -4.11 -5.94
N LYS A 191 27.76 -3.70 -5.87
CA LYS A 191 28.34 -3.06 -4.68
C LYS A 191 27.67 -1.73 -4.33
N ALA A 192 27.21 -0.99 -5.34
CA ALA A 192 26.48 0.27 -5.19
C ALA A 192 24.96 0.10 -4.98
N GLN A 193 24.45 -1.13 -4.95
CA GLN A 193 23.01 -1.46 -4.86
C GLN A 193 22.15 -0.84 -5.99
N LEU A 194 22.76 -0.69 -7.16
CA LEU A 194 22.10 -0.20 -8.38
C LEU A 194 21.40 -1.37 -9.10
N PRO A 195 20.15 -1.16 -9.56
CA PRO A 195 19.42 -2.19 -10.28
C PRO A 195 20.03 -2.41 -11.68
N LEU A 196 20.16 -3.68 -12.05
CA LEU A 196 20.62 -4.11 -13.38
C LEU A 196 19.46 -4.32 -14.37
N ALA A 197 18.23 -4.43 -13.86
CA ALA A 197 17.01 -4.60 -14.64
C ALA A 197 15.81 -4.00 -13.90
N ASN A 198 14.75 -3.69 -14.63
CA ASN A 198 13.49 -3.26 -14.03
C ASN A 198 12.84 -4.42 -13.26
N PRO A 199 12.26 -4.15 -12.08
CA PRO A 199 11.50 -5.16 -11.36
C PRO A 199 10.30 -5.62 -12.19
N THR A 200 9.93 -6.90 -12.08
CA THR A 200 8.79 -7.46 -12.82
C THR A 200 7.75 -8.04 -11.88
N PHE A 201 6.47 -7.84 -12.21
CA PHE A 201 5.35 -8.40 -11.47
C PHE A 201 4.36 -9.05 -12.43
N VAL A 202 4.17 -10.37 -12.31
CA VAL A 202 3.23 -11.15 -13.14
C VAL A 202 3.47 -10.92 -14.65
N GLY A 203 4.74 -10.83 -15.05
CA GLY A 203 5.14 -10.62 -16.45
C GLY A 203 5.13 -9.17 -16.95
N PHE A 204 4.75 -8.20 -16.10
CA PHE A 204 4.85 -6.77 -16.41
C PHE A 204 6.11 -6.17 -15.80
N GLU A 205 6.94 -5.49 -16.61
CA GLU A 205 8.08 -4.71 -16.12
C GLU A 205 7.57 -3.39 -15.50
N ILE A 206 8.11 -3.01 -14.34
CA ILE A 206 7.77 -1.79 -13.60
C ILE A 206 8.91 -0.80 -13.79
N HIS A 207 8.66 0.25 -14.56
CA HIS A 207 9.65 1.24 -14.98
C HIS A 207 9.66 2.47 -14.08
N ASN A 208 8.50 2.81 -13.51
CA ASN A 208 8.31 4.05 -12.78
C ASN A 208 7.34 3.88 -11.60
N LEU A 209 7.30 4.89 -10.73
CA LEU A 209 6.45 4.86 -9.54
C LEU A 209 4.95 4.82 -9.87
N PHE A 210 4.52 5.32 -11.03
CA PHE A 210 3.13 5.19 -11.47
C PHE A 210 2.76 3.71 -11.63
N GLU A 211 3.55 2.93 -12.37
CA GLU A 211 3.33 1.50 -12.56
C GLU A 211 3.41 0.73 -11.24
N PHE A 212 4.37 1.07 -10.38
CA PHE A 212 4.48 0.51 -9.03
C PHE A 212 3.19 0.73 -8.22
N PHE A 213 2.67 1.96 -8.18
CA PHE A 213 1.43 2.25 -7.45
C PHE A 213 0.20 1.61 -8.10
N MET A 214 0.16 1.50 -9.42
CA MET A 214 -0.91 0.83 -10.15
C MET A 214 -1.03 -0.65 -9.82
N VAL A 215 0.06 -1.33 -9.44
CA VAL A 215 -0.01 -2.70 -8.89
C VAL A 215 -0.95 -2.76 -7.69
N PHE A 216 -0.84 -1.81 -6.75
CA PHE A 216 -1.72 -1.77 -5.57
C PHE A 216 -3.15 -1.37 -5.91
N VAL A 217 -3.33 -0.46 -6.87
CA VAL A 217 -4.66 -0.07 -7.37
C VAL A 217 -5.39 -1.29 -7.91
N VAL A 218 -4.73 -2.06 -8.78
CA VAL A 218 -5.31 -3.24 -9.42
C VAL A 218 -5.59 -4.33 -8.38
N LEU A 219 -4.61 -4.67 -7.53
CA LEU A 219 -4.78 -5.71 -6.51
C LEU A 219 -5.90 -5.37 -5.52
N CYS A 220 -5.91 -4.15 -4.97
CA CYS A 220 -6.94 -3.74 -4.01
C CYS A 220 -8.30 -3.55 -4.69
N GLY A 221 -8.32 -3.02 -5.92
CA GLY A 221 -9.55 -2.81 -6.70
C GLY A 221 -10.23 -4.12 -7.08
N ILE A 222 -9.47 -5.09 -7.60
CA ILE A 222 -9.98 -6.44 -7.90
C ILE A 222 -10.49 -7.10 -6.61
N ALA A 223 -9.71 -7.05 -5.53
CA ALA A 223 -10.14 -7.61 -4.25
C ALA A 223 -11.42 -6.95 -3.71
N ALA A 224 -11.56 -5.63 -3.84
CA ALA A 224 -12.77 -4.90 -3.46
C ALA A 224 -13.99 -5.33 -4.27
N VAL A 225 -13.85 -5.45 -5.60
CA VAL A 225 -14.93 -5.87 -6.51
C VAL A 225 -15.34 -7.31 -6.23
N ILE A 226 -14.38 -8.24 -6.15
CA ILE A 226 -14.65 -9.65 -5.84
C ILE A 226 -15.39 -9.75 -4.51
N LEU A 227 -14.88 -9.08 -3.47
CA LEU A 227 -15.47 -9.14 -2.13
C LEU A 227 -16.88 -8.53 -2.09
N ALA A 228 -17.11 -7.43 -2.82
CA ALA A 228 -18.43 -6.84 -2.97
C ALA A 228 -19.42 -7.78 -3.68
N LEU A 229 -18.99 -8.46 -4.75
CA LEU A 229 -19.82 -9.39 -5.52
C LEU A 229 -20.19 -10.64 -4.73
N ILE A 230 -19.28 -11.18 -3.92
CA ILE A 230 -19.55 -12.37 -3.08
C ILE A 230 -20.25 -12.00 -1.76
N SER A 231 -20.25 -10.73 -1.36
CA SER A 231 -20.85 -10.26 -0.11
C SER A 231 -22.30 -10.71 0.12
N PRO A 232 -23.22 -10.69 -0.86
CA PRO A 232 -24.58 -11.21 -0.70
C PRO A 232 -24.63 -12.72 -0.40
N ILE A 233 -23.70 -13.49 -0.96
CA ILE A 233 -23.58 -14.94 -0.73
C ILE A 233 -23.05 -15.17 0.69
N LEU A 234 -21.98 -14.46 1.07
CA LEU A 234 -21.40 -14.53 2.41
C LEU A 234 -22.45 -14.15 3.47
N LYS A 235 -23.24 -13.10 3.24
CA LYS A 235 -24.34 -12.71 4.12
C LYS A 235 -25.34 -13.85 4.36
N LYS A 236 -25.68 -14.62 3.33
CA LYS A 236 -26.58 -15.79 3.46
C LYS A 236 -25.92 -16.91 4.30
N MET A 237 -24.64 -17.17 4.06
CA MET A 237 -23.87 -18.19 4.79
C MET A 237 -23.60 -17.83 6.26
N MET A 238 -23.56 -16.53 6.57
CA MET A 238 -23.31 -16.02 7.92
C MET A 238 -24.51 -16.10 8.86
N HIS A 239 -25.67 -16.60 8.40
CA HIS A 239 -26.88 -16.82 9.23
C HIS A 239 -27.27 -15.62 10.14
N GLY A 240 -27.12 -14.38 9.65
CA GLY A 240 -27.49 -13.17 10.39
C GLY A 240 -26.38 -12.56 11.24
N VAL A 241 -25.15 -13.09 11.19
CA VAL A 241 -23.98 -12.44 11.78
C VAL A 241 -23.60 -11.21 10.95
N ASN A 242 -23.77 -10.02 11.53
CA ASN A 242 -23.32 -8.75 10.97
C ASN A 242 -22.02 -8.26 11.63
#